data_AF-A0A1U9LGF6-F1
#
_entry.id   AF-A0A1U9LGF6-F1
#
_cell.length_a   1.000
_cell.length_b   1.000
_cell.length_c   1.000
_cell.angle_alpha   90.00
_cell.angle_beta   90.00
_cell.angle_gamma   90.00
#
_symmetry.space_group_name_H-M   'P 1'
#
loop_
_entity.id
_entity.type
_entity.pdbx_description
1 polymer ?
#
loop_
_entity_poly.entity_id
_entity_poly.type
_entity_poly.pdbx_seq_one_letter_code
_entity_poly.pdbx_strand_id
1 'polypeptide(L)'
;MDACRMSGNEQARPAGTGLKRRDICMDESVTRAINAMKRSEFIATFGSVFREAPWAAEEAYECRPFADISALKSTLMAMVRGAPQEARLRVLRAYPGLETLLAVASPRERIISGTTAPAGLDQLSPEEFAQFRSLNKSYNERFDMPFLLYAEGNTAAGVMKLLEQRLRHEPEVEEAIAFREVGRFADPAFEAIFQKLATRNGD
;
A
#
# COMPACT_ATOMS: atom_id res chain seq x y z
N MET A 1 -3.60 -11.88 21.40
CA MET A 1 -5.03 -11.93 21.01
C MET A 1 -5.05 -12.17 19.52
N ASP A 2 -5.53 -13.32 19.09
CA ASP A 2 -5.31 -13.91 17.76
C ASP A 2 -5.72 -12.99 16.61
N ALA A 3 -4.74 -12.36 15.94
CA ALA A 3 -4.96 -11.54 14.75
C ALA A 3 -5.64 -12.34 13.63
N CYS A 4 -5.46 -13.66 13.58
CA CYS A 4 -6.12 -14.54 12.62
C CYS A 4 -7.65 -14.65 12.82
N ARG A 5 -8.21 -14.23 13.96
CA ARG A 5 -9.67 -14.30 14.22
C ARG A 5 -10.45 -13.02 13.88
N MET A 6 -9.78 -11.91 13.52
CA MET A 6 -10.43 -10.61 13.33
C MET A 6 -10.80 -10.29 11.87
N SER A 7 -10.46 -11.15 10.91
CA SER A 7 -10.91 -11.05 9.51
C SER A 7 -12.29 -11.69 9.32
N GLY A 8 -13.29 -11.09 9.94
CA GLY A 8 -14.68 -11.47 9.78
C GLY A 8 -15.58 -10.28 10.04
N ASN A 9 -15.53 -9.26 9.18
CA ASN A 9 -16.59 -8.27 9.13
C ASN A 9 -17.02 -8.01 7.70
N GLU A 10 -18.29 -8.31 7.47
CA GLU A 10 -19.03 -8.31 6.22
C GLU A 10 -19.27 -6.86 5.79
N GLN A 11 -18.59 -6.42 4.74
CA GLN A 11 -18.96 -5.21 4.01
C GLN A 11 -19.39 -5.61 2.60
N ALA A 12 -20.62 -5.22 2.28
CA ALA A 12 -21.33 -5.54 1.05
C ALA A 12 -20.51 -5.24 -0.20
N ARG A 13 -20.44 -6.23 -1.09
CA ARG A 13 -19.86 -6.14 -2.43
C ARG A 13 -20.67 -5.16 -3.28
N PRO A 14 -20.05 -4.21 -4.02
CA PRO A 14 -20.67 -3.74 -5.24
C PRO A 14 -20.52 -4.82 -6.32
N ALA A 15 -21.59 -5.06 -7.06
CA ALA A 15 -21.62 -5.98 -8.18
C ALA A 15 -20.78 -5.45 -9.35
N GLY A 16 -19.96 -6.33 -9.95
CA GLY A 16 -19.54 -6.22 -11.33
C GLY A 16 -18.04 -6.08 -11.58
N THR A 17 -17.37 -7.20 -11.87
CA THR A 17 -16.34 -7.25 -12.91
C THR A 17 -16.14 -8.70 -13.35
N GLY A 18 -16.38 -8.98 -14.64
CA GLY A 18 -16.23 -10.31 -15.21
C GLY A 18 -14.76 -10.69 -15.32
N LEU A 19 -14.23 -11.38 -14.30
CA LEU A 19 -12.92 -12.03 -14.37
C LEU A 19 -12.99 -13.18 -15.40
N LYS A 20 -12.07 -13.23 -16.36
CA LYS A 20 -12.12 -14.28 -17.39
C LYS A 20 -11.79 -15.62 -16.73
N ARG A 21 -12.36 -16.74 -17.22
CA ARG A 21 -12.09 -18.09 -16.68
C ARG A 21 -10.61 -18.44 -16.56
N ARG A 22 -9.76 -17.89 -17.43
CA ARG A 22 -8.30 -18.05 -17.35
C ARG A 22 -7.69 -17.36 -16.14
N ASP A 23 -8.17 -16.17 -15.80
CA ASP A 23 -7.70 -15.38 -14.66
C ASP A 23 -8.05 -16.09 -13.34
N ILE A 24 -9.26 -16.67 -13.25
CA ILE A 24 -9.72 -17.45 -12.08
C ILE A 24 -8.83 -18.69 -11.84
N CYS A 25 -8.55 -19.46 -12.88
CA CYS A 25 -7.71 -20.66 -12.77
C CYS A 25 -6.27 -20.32 -12.36
N MET A 26 -5.75 -19.20 -12.87
CA MET A 26 -4.43 -18.68 -12.52
C MET A 26 -4.38 -18.31 -11.03
N ASP A 27 -5.37 -17.57 -10.53
CA ASP A 27 -5.44 -17.14 -9.13
C ASP A 27 -5.54 -18.34 -8.17
N GLU A 28 -6.32 -19.37 -8.52
CA GLU A 28 -6.42 -20.62 -7.73
C GLU A 28 -5.08 -21.37 -7.67
N SER A 29 -4.36 -21.48 -8.79
CA SER A 29 -3.06 -22.12 -8.85
C SER A 29 -2.01 -21.38 -8.00
N VAL A 30 -1.96 -20.06 -8.14
CA VAL A 30 -1.08 -19.18 -7.35
C VAL A 30 -1.40 -19.28 -5.86
N THR A 31 -2.69 -19.22 -5.49
CA THR A 31 -3.12 -19.36 -4.08
C THR A 31 -2.71 -20.70 -3.49
N ARG A 32 -2.85 -21.79 -4.25
CA ARG A 32 -2.41 -23.13 -3.81
C ARG A 32 -0.91 -23.18 -3.58
N ALA A 33 -0.12 -22.61 -4.50
CA ALA A 33 1.33 -22.55 -4.36
C ALA A 33 1.75 -21.76 -3.11
N ILE A 34 1.11 -20.61 -2.85
CA ILE A 34 1.36 -19.79 -1.66
C ILE A 34 1.06 -20.58 -0.37
N ASN A 35 -0.08 -21.27 -0.33
CA ASN A 35 -0.46 -22.07 0.85
C ASN A 35 0.51 -23.23 1.11
N ALA A 36 1.19 -23.74 0.08
CA ALA A 36 2.18 -24.81 0.19
C ALA A 36 3.60 -24.34 0.58
N MET A 37 3.87 -23.03 0.61
CA MET A 37 5.20 -22.49 0.94
C MET A 37 5.64 -22.86 2.37
N LYS A 38 6.94 -23.16 2.52
CA LYS A 38 7.58 -23.22 3.84
C LYS A 38 7.69 -21.80 4.42
N ARG A 39 7.76 -21.69 5.75
CA ARG A 39 7.82 -20.40 6.47
C ARG A 39 8.89 -19.46 5.93
N SER A 40 10.11 -19.97 5.73
CA SER A 40 11.23 -19.19 5.21
C SER A 40 11.00 -18.67 3.78
N GLU A 41 10.36 -19.47 2.93
CA GLU A 41 10.03 -19.08 1.55
C GLU A 41 8.92 -18.02 1.53
N PHE A 42 7.90 -18.18 2.37
CA PHE A 42 6.81 -17.21 2.48
C PHE A 42 7.32 -15.84 2.95
N ILE A 43 8.14 -15.82 4.00
CA ILE A 43 8.75 -14.58 4.52
C ILE A 43 9.68 -13.96 3.46
N ALA A 44 10.49 -14.76 2.76
CA ALA A 44 11.34 -14.25 1.68
C ALA A 44 10.54 -13.68 0.50
N THR A 45 9.33 -14.20 0.26
CA THR A 45 8.45 -13.76 -0.83
C THR A 45 7.68 -12.49 -0.47
N PHE A 46 7.09 -12.43 0.73
CA PHE A 46 6.15 -11.36 1.12
C PHE A 46 6.72 -10.36 2.13
N GLY A 47 7.85 -10.64 2.78
CA GLY A 47 8.41 -9.82 3.85
C GLY A 47 8.90 -8.43 3.42
N SER A 48 9.08 -8.20 2.12
CA SER A 48 9.48 -6.90 1.56
C SER A 48 8.33 -6.12 0.89
N VAL A 49 7.10 -6.65 0.93
CA VAL A 49 5.94 -6.00 0.31
C VAL A 49 5.60 -4.66 0.97
N PHE A 50 5.67 -4.62 2.31
CA PHE A 50 5.49 -3.40 3.08
C PHE A 50 6.84 -2.94 3.62
N ARG A 51 7.11 -1.62 3.49
CA ARG A 51 8.37 -1.03 3.95
C ARG A 51 8.49 -1.15 5.46
N GLU A 52 9.70 -1.47 5.92
CA GLU A 52 10.00 -1.62 7.34
C GLU A 52 9.04 -2.57 8.07
N ALA A 53 8.43 -3.58 7.40
CA ALA A 53 7.43 -4.46 8.02
C ALA A 53 7.58 -5.96 7.70
N PRO A 54 8.78 -6.57 7.81
CA PRO A 54 8.96 -8.00 7.54
C PRO A 54 8.13 -8.89 8.48
N TRP A 55 7.87 -8.44 9.71
CA TRP A 55 7.06 -9.18 10.70
C TRP A 55 5.64 -9.46 10.20
N ALA A 56 5.08 -8.63 9.31
CA ALA A 56 3.73 -8.83 8.80
C ALA A 56 3.62 -10.16 8.04
N ALA A 57 4.66 -10.55 7.30
CA ALA A 57 4.71 -11.85 6.63
C ALA A 57 4.94 -13.00 7.61
N GLU A 58 5.73 -12.79 8.67
CA GLU A 58 5.96 -13.79 9.71
C GLU A 58 4.69 -14.15 10.47
N GLU A 59 3.89 -13.15 10.82
CA GLU A 59 2.63 -13.32 11.53
C GLU A 59 1.53 -13.84 10.61
N ALA A 60 1.42 -13.30 9.38
CA ALA A 60 0.42 -13.74 8.41
C ALA A 60 0.60 -15.22 8.02
N TYR A 61 1.83 -15.75 8.05
CA TYR A 61 2.11 -17.16 7.76
C TYR A 61 1.30 -18.13 8.63
N GLU A 62 1.02 -17.74 9.88
CA GLU A 62 0.26 -18.54 10.86
C GLU A 62 -1.25 -18.53 10.57
N CYS A 63 -1.75 -17.62 9.72
CA CYS A 63 -3.17 -17.53 9.35
C CYS A 63 -3.51 -18.34 8.08
N ARG A 64 -2.56 -19.09 7.54
CA ARG A 64 -2.83 -20.01 6.42
C ARG A 64 -3.77 -21.15 6.87
N PRO A 65 -4.53 -21.75 5.93
CA PRO A 65 -4.55 -21.45 4.50
C PRO A 65 -5.37 -20.18 4.18
N PHE A 66 -4.91 -19.42 3.18
CA PHE A 66 -5.67 -18.33 2.60
C PHE A 66 -6.67 -18.86 1.56
N ALA A 67 -7.89 -18.32 1.55
CA ALA A 67 -8.93 -18.72 0.61
C ALA A 67 -8.61 -18.27 -0.83
N ASP A 68 -8.10 -17.05 -0.98
CA ASP A 68 -7.73 -16.43 -2.25
C ASP A 68 -6.64 -15.36 -2.06
N ILE A 69 -6.22 -14.73 -3.15
CA ILE A 69 -5.24 -13.64 -3.17
C ILE A 69 -5.72 -12.43 -2.34
N SER A 70 -7.02 -12.14 -2.33
CA SER A 70 -7.58 -11.01 -1.59
C SER A 70 -7.47 -11.23 -0.07
N ALA A 71 -7.74 -12.45 0.39
CA ALA A 71 -7.56 -12.86 1.78
C ALA A 71 -6.10 -12.75 2.22
N LEU A 72 -5.14 -13.14 1.37
CA LEU A 72 -3.71 -12.96 1.63
C LEU A 72 -3.34 -11.47 1.79
N LYS A 73 -3.69 -10.62 0.80
CA LYS A 73 -3.39 -9.18 0.84
C LYS A 73 -3.98 -8.52 2.09
N SER A 74 -5.25 -8.84 2.38
CA SER A 74 -5.97 -8.31 3.54
C SER A 74 -5.35 -8.77 4.85
N THR A 75 -4.91 -10.04 4.94
CA THR A 75 -4.26 -10.55 6.16
C THR A 75 -2.92 -9.89 6.40
N LEU A 76 -2.07 -9.74 5.38
CA LEU A 76 -0.79 -9.03 5.51
C LEU A 76 -1.00 -7.58 5.97
N MET A 77 -1.95 -6.86 5.37
CA MET A 77 -2.30 -5.49 5.79
C MET A 77 -2.86 -5.44 7.21
N ALA A 78 -3.65 -6.44 7.62
CA ALA A 78 -4.17 -6.54 8.97
C ALA A 78 -3.05 -6.72 10.01
N MET A 79 -1.99 -7.49 9.71
CA MET A 79 -0.82 -7.62 10.61
C MET A 79 -0.11 -6.28 10.78
N VAL A 80 0.05 -5.51 9.71
CA VAL A 80 0.62 -4.15 9.79
C VAL A 80 -0.27 -3.24 10.65
N ARG A 81 -1.57 -3.19 10.37
CA ARG A 81 -2.52 -2.30 11.07
C ARG A 81 -2.79 -2.70 12.52
N GLY A 82 -2.61 -3.98 12.86
CA GLY A 82 -2.75 -4.51 14.21
C GLY A 82 -1.51 -4.32 15.09
N ALA A 83 -0.37 -3.91 14.51
CA ALA A 83 0.86 -3.71 15.26
C ALA A 83 0.76 -2.52 16.24
N PRO A 84 1.63 -2.45 17.26
CA PRO A 84 1.74 -1.28 18.13
C PRO A 84 1.95 0.01 17.34
N GLN A 85 1.42 1.13 17.84
CA GLN A 85 1.42 2.42 17.16
C GLN A 85 2.80 2.82 16.59
N GLU A 86 3.87 2.66 17.39
CA GLU A 86 5.24 2.96 16.94
C GLU A 86 5.67 2.15 15.72
N ALA A 87 5.29 0.87 15.64
CA ALA A 87 5.58 0.04 14.47
C ALA A 87 4.82 0.51 13.24
N ARG A 88 3.54 0.89 13.42
CA ARG A 88 2.70 1.43 12.35
C ARG A 88 3.25 2.75 11.79
N LEU A 89 3.63 3.66 12.68
CA LEU A 89 4.24 4.94 12.28
C LEU A 89 5.57 4.76 11.56
N ARG A 90 6.41 3.79 11.99
CA ARG A 90 7.65 3.45 11.25
C ARG A 90 7.37 3.04 9.81
N VAL A 91 6.35 2.20 9.59
CA VAL A 91 5.93 1.81 8.23
C VAL A 91 5.54 3.02 7.42
N LEU A 92 4.66 3.88 7.95
CA LEU A 92 4.16 5.07 7.24
C LEU A 92 5.29 6.06 6.92
N ARG A 93 6.23 6.30 7.85
CA ARG A 93 7.40 7.17 7.65
C ARG A 93 8.40 6.67 6.62
N ALA A 94 8.44 5.36 6.38
CA ALA A 94 9.37 4.77 5.41
C ALA A 94 8.96 5.04 3.95
N TYR A 95 7.73 5.49 3.71
CA TYR A 95 7.29 5.90 2.39
C TYR A 95 7.73 7.34 2.10
N PRO A 96 8.22 7.61 0.87
CA PRO A 96 8.53 8.97 0.45
C PRO A 96 7.25 9.82 0.45
N GLY A 97 7.33 11.04 0.99
CA GLY A 97 6.27 12.03 0.78
C GLY A 97 6.32 12.61 -0.64
N LEU A 98 5.18 13.13 -1.11
CA LEU A 98 5.08 13.79 -2.42
C LEU A 98 6.03 15.00 -2.54
N GLU A 99 6.31 15.69 -1.43
CA GLU A 99 7.28 16.80 -1.37
C GLU A 99 8.72 16.37 -1.70
N THR A 100 9.10 15.14 -1.33
CA THR A 100 10.43 14.60 -1.62
C THR A 100 10.54 14.21 -3.10
N LEU A 101 9.45 13.68 -3.68
CA LEU A 101 9.37 13.37 -5.10
C LEU A 101 9.46 14.62 -6.00
N LEU A 102 9.06 15.80 -5.49
CA LEU A 102 9.21 17.07 -6.21
C LEU A 102 10.57 17.73 -6.01
N ALA A 103 11.20 17.56 -4.84
CA ALA A 103 12.52 18.13 -4.55
C ALA A 103 13.63 17.50 -5.40
N VAL A 104 13.49 16.22 -5.75
CA VAL A 104 14.42 15.52 -6.64
C VAL A 104 13.87 15.51 -8.06
N ALA A 105 13.99 16.65 -8.75
CA ALA A 105 13.68 16.77 -10.17
C ALA A 105 14.74 16.06 -11.05
N SER A 106 15.04 14.78 -10.76
CA SER A 106 15.69 13.85 -11.67
C SER A 106 14.61 12.91 -12.22
N PRO A 107 14.51 12.68 -13.55
CA PRO A 107 13.53 11.75 -14.13
C PRO A 107 13.58 10.32 -13.58
N ARG A 108 14.70 9.92 -12.95
CA ARG A 108 15.00 8.52 -12.61
C ARG A 108 14.52 8.09 -11.23
N GLU A 109 14.23 9.02 -10.31
CA GLU A 109 13.74 8.69 -8.96
C GLU A 109 12.20 8.69 -8.87
N ARG A 110 11.51 9.01 -9.97
CA ARG A 110 10.04 9.02 -10.11
C ARG A 110 9.39 7.63 -10.10
N ILE A 111 10.15 6.58 -9.80
CA ILE A 111 9.70 5.18 -9.80
C ILE A 111 9.91 4.62 -8.41
N ILE A 112 9.21 5.19 -7.42
CA ILE A 112 9.05 4.45 -6.17
C ILE A 112 7.85 3.54 -6.38
N SER A 113 8.15 2.26 -6.65
CA SER A 113 7.19 1.15 -6.78
C SER A 113 5.91 1.52 -7.53
N GLY A 114 6.02 1.99 -8.77
CA GLY A 114 4.87 2.29 -9.63
C GLY A 114 4.15 3.61 -9.36
N THR A 115 4.59 4.40 -8.37
CA THR A 115 4.02 5.74 -8.12
C THR A 115 4.77 6.78 -8.94
N THR A 116 4.19 7.19 -10.05
CA THR A 116 4.62 8.40 -10.77
C THR A 116 4.13 9.64 -10.02
N ALA A 117 4.87 10.75 -10.09
CA ALA A 117 4.36 12.02 -9.58
C ALA A 117 3.01 12.36 -10.25
N PRO A 118 2.03 12.93 -9.52
CA PRO A 118 0.75 13.32 -10.11
C PRO A 118 0.96 14.25 -11.31
N ALA A 119 0.11 14.11 -12.34
CA ALA A 119 0.23 14.94 -13.54
C ALA A 119 0.10 16.44 -13.19
N GLY A 120 1.10 17.22 -13.61
CA GLY A 120 1.15 18.68 -13.43
C GLY A 120 1.68 19.14 -12.07
N LEU A 121 2.04 18.23 -11.15
CA LEU A 121 2.65 18.62 -9.86
C LEU A 121 4.07 19.21 -10.06
N ASP A 122 4.71 18.88 -11.18
CA ASP A 122 5.98 19.44 -11.66
C ASP A 122 5.84 20.79 -12.38
N GLN A 123 4.61 21.26 -12.59
CA GLN A 123 4.28 22.50 -13.31
C GLN A 123 3.64 23.57 -12.40
N LEU A 124 3.69 23.36 -11.08
CA LEU A 124 3.19 24.34 -10.11
C LEU A 124 3.94 25.67 -10.23
N SER A 125 3.21 26.78 -10.13
CA SER A 125 3.82 28.10 -9.99
C SER A 125 4.63 28.18 -8.68
N PRO A 126 5.57 29.14 -8.55
CA PRO A 126 6.33 29.31 -7.31
C PRO A 126 5.46 29.50 -6.05
N GLU A 127 4.32 30.18 -6.19
CA GLU A 127 3.35 30.42 -5.12
C GLU A 127 2.63 29.13 -4.71
N GLU A 128 2.12 28.38 -5.68
CA GLU A 128 1.47 27.08 -5.45
C GLU A 128 2.45 26.07 -4.84
N PHE A 129 3.70 26.07 -5.29
CA PHE A 129 4.75 25.22 -4.73
C PHE A 129 5.08 25.60 -3.28
N ALA A 130 5.11 26.90 -2.96
CA ALA A 130 5.29 27.36 -1.58
C ALA A 130 4.12 26.94 -0.68
N GLN A 131 2.88 27.05 -1.17
CA GLN A 131 1.69 26.57 -0.46
C GLN A 131 1.75 25.05 -0.26
N PHE A 132 2.08 24.28 -1.29
CA PHE A 132 2.22 22.82 -1.21
C PHE A 132 3.25 22.42 -0.15
N ARG A 133 4.43 23.05 -0.12
CA ARG A 133 5.44 22.78 0.92
C ARG A 133 4.95 23.14 2.33
N SER A 134 4.26 24.27 2.48
CA SER A 134 3.69 24.70 3.77
C SER A 134 2.65 23.70 4.29
N LEU A 135 1.77 23.21 3.40
CA LEU A 135 0.77 22.20 3.74
C LEU A 135 1.40 20.86 4.12
N ASN A 136 2.40 20.38 3.38
CA ASN A 136 3.11 19.14 3.72
C ASN A 136 3.85 19.25 5.06
N LYS A 137 4.48 20.40 5.33
CA LYS A 137 5.10 20.67 6.64
C LYS A 137 4.06 20.59 7.77
N SER A 138 2.93 21.28 7.60
CA SER A 138 1.83 21.26 8.59
C SER A 138 1.27 19.85 8.78
N TYR A 139 1.18 19.07 7.70
CA TYR A 139 0.74 17.68 7.74
C TYR A 139 1.72 16.80 8.54
N ASN A 140 3.02 16.93 8.28
CA ASN A 140 4.05 16.18 9.00
C ASN A 140 4.08 16.55 10.50
N GLU A 141 3.99 17.83 10.83
CA GLU A 141 3.93 18.30 12.23
C GLU A 141 2.69 17.77 12.98
N ARG A 142 1.55 17.63 12.29
CA ARG A 142 0.30 17.16 12.91
C ARG A 142 0.24 15.65 13.08
N PHE A 143 0.65 14.89 12.07
CA PHE A 143 0.44 13.44 12.03
C PHE A 143 1.72 12.61 12.22
N ASP A 144 2.88 13.26 12.28
CA ASP A 144 4.20 12.63 12.43
C ASP A 144 4.45 11.55 11.36
N MET A 145 4.03 11.85 10.13
CA MET A 145 4.24 11.06 8.93
C MET A 145 4.16 11.93 7.65
N PRO A 146 4.77 11.51 6.53
CA PRO A 146 4.61 12.19 5.25
C PRO A 146 3.18 12.09 4.71
N PHE A 147 2.80 13.02 3.83
CA PHE A 147 1.52 12.92 3.12
C PHE A 147 1.56 11.81 2.07
N LEU A 148 0.92 10.69 2.38
CA LEU A 148 0.85 9.53 1.50
C LEU A 148 -0.37 9.62 0.59
N LEU A 149 -0.15 9.58 -0.72
CA LEU A 149 -1.19 9.54 -1.73
C LEU A 149 -0.72 8.73 -2.94
N TYR A 150 -1.47 7.71 -3.32
CA TYR A 150 -1.27 7.02 -4.58
C TYR A 150 -1.72 7.95 -5.72
N ALA A 151 -0.72 8.52 -6.38
CA ALA A 151 -0.83 9.67 -7.27
C ALA A 151 -1.54 9.39 -8.60
N GLU A 152 -1.65 8.13 -9.02
CA GLU A 152 -2.25 7.76 -10.30
C GLU A 152 -3.70 8.28 -10.41
N GLY A 153 -3.99 9.01 -11.48
CA GLY A 153 -5.29 9.62 -11.73
C GLY A 153 -5.54 10.94 -11.00
N ASN A 154 -4.61 11.45 -10.18
CA ASN A 154 -4.75 12.74 -9.52
C ASN A 154 -4.09 13.87 -10.31
N THR A 155 -4.74 15.04 -10.31
CA THR A 155 -4.18 16.31 -10.80
C THR A 155 -3.52 17.08 -9.65
N ALA A 156 -2.63 18.02 -9.96
CA ALA A 156 -2.03 18.90 -8.96
C ALA A 156 -3.08 19.60 -8.06
N ALA A 157 -4.14 20.16 -8.65
CA ALA A 157 -5.24 20.78 -7.92
C ALA A 157 -6.00 19.77 -7.03
N GLY A 158 -6.18 18.53 -7.52
CA GLY A 158 -6.78 17.45 -6.74
C GLY A 158 -5.93 17.09 -5.53
N VAL A 159 -4.61 16.99 -5.69
CA VAL A 159 -3.67 16.72 -4.60
C VAL A 159 -3.71 17.82 -3.54
N MET A 160 -3.68 19.10 -3.94
CA MET A 160 -3.79 20.23 -3.02
C MET A 160 -5.08 20.17 -2.20
N LYS A 161 -6.22 19.95 -2.86
CA LYS A 161 -7.53 19.83 -2.21
C LYS A 161 -7.58 18.65 -1.23
N LEU A 162 -7.03 17.50 -1.63
CA LEU A 162 -6.96 16.31 -0.77
C LEU A 162 -6.08 16.55 0.45
N LEU A 163 -4.93 17.19 0.27
CA LEU A 163 -4.01 17.54 1.34
C LEU A 163 -4.68 18.48 2.37
N GLU A 164 -5.32 19.54 1.91
CA GLU A 164 -6.08 20.46 2.78
C GLU A 164 -7.24 19.76 3.50
N GLN A 165 -7.96 18.88 2.81
CA GLN A 165 -9.05 18.11 3.41
C GLN A 165 -8.53 17.16 4.49
N ARG A 166 -7.50 16.38 4.18
CA ARG A 166 -6.93 15.37 5.07
C ARG A 166 -6.23 15.98 6.27
N LEU A 167 -5.68 17.18 6.13
CA LEU A 167 -5.14 17.95 7.25
C LEU A 167 -6.17 18.27 8.34
N ARG A 168 -7.48 18.23 8.01
CA ARG A 168 -8.57 18.46 8.97
C ARG A 168 -9.09 17.19 9.64
N HIS A 169 -8.60 16.01 9.25
CA HIS A 169 -9.02 14.76 9.88
C HIS A 169 -8.43 14.58 11.28
N GLU A 170 -9.13 13.76 12.08
CA GLU A 170 -8.57 13.23 13.33
C GLU A 170 -7.40 12.27 13.03
N PRO A 171 -6.37 12.19 13.89
CA PRO A 171 -5.19 11.37 13.65
C PRO A 171 -5.50 9.90 13.33
N GLU A 172 -6.47 9.28 14.02
CA GLU A 172 -6.84 7.88 13.81
C GLU A 172 -7.51 7.66 12.44
N VAL A 173 -8.33 8.63 12.01
CA VAL A 173 -8.96 8.61 10.69
C VAL A 173 -7.88 8.71 9.62
N GLU A 174 -6.93 9.64 9.79
CA GLU A 174 -5.87 9.89 8.83
C GLU A 174 -4.88 8.73 8.72
N GLU A 175 -4.50 8.12 9.85
CA GLU A 175 -3.71 6.89 9.88
C GLU A 175 -4.40 5.78 9.07
N ALA A 176 -5.72 5.61 9.25
CA ALA A 176 -6.48 4.64 8.48
C ALA A 176 -6.55 4.98 6.98
N ILE A 177 -6.54 6.25 6.58
CA ILE A 177 -6.43 6.67 5.17
C ILE A 177 -5.05 6.33 4.63
N ALA A 178 -3.99 6.68 5.36
CA ALA A 178 -2.61 6.46 4.95
C ALA A 178 -2.34 4.97 4.70
N PHE A 179 -2.86 4.07 5.54
CA PHE A 179 -2.74 2.63 5.30
C PHE A 179 -3.53 2.13 4.08
N ARG A 180 -4.63 2.79 3.67
CA ARG A 180 -5.28 2.48 2.39
C ARG A 180 -4.37 2.84 1.22
N GLU A 181 -3.69 3.97 1.28
CA GLU A 181 -2.70 4.36 0.25
C GLU A 181 -1.51 3.40 0.23
N VAL A 182 -1.01 2.95 1.39
CA VAL A 182 0.02 1.91 1.48
C VAL A 182 -0.41 0.61 0.82
N GLY A 183 -1.68 0.21 0.94
CA GLY A 183 -2.23 -0.94 0.22
C GLY A 183 -2.08 -0.79 -1.30
N ARG A 184 -2.39 0.40 -1.83
CA ARG A 184 -2.23 0.71 -3.26
C ARG A 184 -0.76 0.74 -3.69
N PHE A 185 0.13 1.28 -2.85
CA PHE A 185 1.58 1.24 -3.10
C PHE A 185 2.15 -0.19 -3.15
N ALA A 186 1.51 -1.13 -2.45
CA ALA A 186 1.92 -2.53 -2.43
C ALA A 186 1.41 -3.35 -3.64
N ASP A 187 0.39 -2.87 -4.36
CA ASP A 187 -0.22 -3.61 -5.47
C ASP A 187 0.78 -3.99 -6.58
N PRO A 188 1.67 -3.10 -7.05
CA PRO A 188 2.69 -3.48 -8.04
C PRO A 188 3.65 -4.57 -7.56
N ALA A 189 3.98 -4.59 -6.26
CA ALA A 189 4.84 -5.63 -5.68
C ALA A 189 4.11 -6.97 -5.64
N PHE A 190 2.84 -6.98 -5.24
CA PHE A 190 2.00 -8.17 -5.29
C PHE A 190 1.86 -8.72 -6.71
N GLU A 191 1.57 -7.86 -7.68
CA GLU A 191 1.43 -8.25 -9.09
C GLU A 191 2.72 -8.92 -9.61
N ALA A 192 3.88 -8.31 -9.33
CA ALA A 192 5.16 -8.89 -9.72
C ALA A 192 5.43 -10.26 -9.06
N ILE A 193 5.00 -10.46 -7.81
CA ILE A 193 5.11 -11.75 -7.13
C ILE A 193 4.19 -12.79 -7.78
N PHE A 194 2.92 -12.45 -8.01
CA PHE A 194 1.94 -13.39 -8.56
C PHE A 194 2.28 -13.79 -9.99
N GLN A 195 2.77 -12.85 -10.81
CA GLN A 195 3.28 -13.18 -12.15
C GLN A 195 4.44 -14.18 -12.09
N LYS A 196 5.40 -13.99 -11.17
CA LYS A 196 6.52 -14.94 -10.99
C LYS A 196 6.06 -16.31 -10.49
N LEU A 197 5.03 -16.37 -9.65
CA LEU A 197 4.47 -17.63 -9.18
C LEU A 197 3.65 -18.33 -10.27
N ALA A 198 2.93 -17.57 -11.09
CA ALA A 198 2.18 -18.12 -12.21
C ALA A 198 3.11 -18.75 -13.26
N THR A 199 4.25 -18.13 -13.57
CA THR A 199 5.23 -18.70 -14.51
C THR A 199 5.92 -19.95 -13.97
N ARG A 200 6.31 -19.97 -12.68
CA ARG A 200 6.97 -21.14 -12.06
C ARG A 200 6.09 -22.38 -11.95
N ASN A 201 4.76 -22.24 -11.97
CA ASN A 201 3.81 -23.35 -11.89
C ASN A 201 3.27 -23.78 -13.27
N GLY A 202 3.67 -23.10 -14.34
CA GLY A 202 3.27 -23.39 -15.72
C GLY A 202 4.24 -24.27 -16.50
N ASP A 203 5.43 -24.55 -15.93
CA ASP A 203 6.45 -25.49 -16.41
C ASP A 203 6.34 -26.84 -15.67
#